data_AF-A0A1J1LV18-F1
#
_entry.id   AF-A0A1J1LV18-F1
#
_cell.length_a   1.000
_cell.length_b   1.000
_cell.length_c   1.000
_cell.angle_alpha   90.00
_cell.angle_beta   90.00
_cell.angle_gamma   90.00
#
_symmetry.space_group_name_H-M   'P 1'
#
loop_
_entity.id
_entity.type
_entity.pdbx_description
1 polymer ?
#
loop_
_entity_poly.entity_id
_entity_poly.type
_entity_poly.pdbx_seq_one_letter_code
_entity_poly.pdbx_strand_id
1 'polypeptide(L)'
;MNWVEYIKWLLSECIYDNYLPEDLITDEAIAFLAERLTTPLQIEHYLQRAFEDAYQAATKPVTRDLAEAVLNVGLNDLEPRLIRHGYNAKVLAELLNIRVSEVNSFIHAQLPPGRTQDLRDQMLNMGIPLYASEGS
;
A
#
# COMPACT_ATOMS: atom_id res chain seq x y z
N MET A 1 -8.76 -1.44 14.53
CA MET A 1 -7.87 -2.50 14.02
C MET A 1 -6.46 -2.11 14.40
N ASN A 2 -5.69 -3.00 15.05
CA ASN A 2 -4.28 -2.74 15.33
C ASN A 2 -3.46 -3.30 14.17
N TRP A 3 -3.06 -2.44 13.22
CA TRP A 3 -2.35 -2.88 12.03
C TRP A 3 -0.95 -3.43 12.33
N VAL A 4 -0.31 -2.99 13.41
CA VAL A 4 0.98 -3.55 13.86
C VAL A 4 0.82 -5.00 14.29
N GLU A 5 -0.18 -5.29 15.13
CA GLU A 5 -0.48 -6.68 15.54
C GLU A 5 -0.90 -7.55 14.35
N TYR A 6 -1.69 -6.99 13.43
CA TYR A 6 -2.08 -7.70 12.22
C TYR A 6 -0.87 -8.07 11.36
N ILE A 7 0.08 -7.14 11.13
CA ILE A 7 1.30 -7.42 10.37
C ILE A 7 2.16 -8.46 11.09
N LYS A 8 2.34 -8.34 12.41
CA LYS A 8 3.12 -9.31 13.20
C LYS A 8 2.51 -10.72 13.13
N TRP A 9 1.20 -10.83 13.25
CA TRP A 9 0.49 -12.09 13.08
C TRP A 9 0.67 -12.64 11.65
N LEU A 10 0.43 -11.83 10.63
CA LEU A 10 0.56 -12.24 9.23
C LEU A 10 1.96 -12.80 8.94
N LEU A 11 3.00 -12.10 9.41
CA LEU A 11 4.38 -12.56 9.27
C LEU A 11 4.61 -13.90 9.99
N SER A 12 4.03 -14.10 11.18
CA SER A 12 4.16 -15.37 11.91
C SER A 12 3.56 -16.57 11.17
N GLU A 13 2.53 -16.37 10.35
CA GLU A 13 1.95 -17.43 9.51
C GLU A 13 2.79 -17.70 8.25
N CYS A 14 3.64 -16.75 7.83
CA CYS A 14 4.45 -16.85 6.62
C CYS A 14 5.90 -17.30 6.87
N ILE A 15 6.40 -17.14 8.10
CA ILE A 15 7.79 -17.42 8.44
C ILE A 15 7.94 -18.86 8.95
N TYR A 16 8.85 -19.62 8.34
CA TYR A 16 9.23 -20.93 8.85
C TYR A 16 9.97 -20.81 10.19
N ASP A 17 9.73 -21.77 11.10
CA ASP A 17 10.25 -21.82 12.49
C ASP A 17 11.75 -21.53 12.68
N ASN A 18 12.56 -21.64 11.62
CA ASN A 18 14.00 -21.41 11.65
C ASN A 18 14.43 -19.95 11.48
N TYR A 19 13.49 -19.00 11.31
CA TYR A 19 13.80 -17.59 11.10
C TYR A 19 13.08 -16.70 12.13
N LEU A 20 13.78 -15.69 12.63
CA LEU A 20 13.17 -14.67 13.47
C LEU A 20 12.55 -13.57 12.59
N PRO A 21 11.33 -13.08 12.89
CA PRO A 21 10.73 -11.96 12.17
C PRO A 21 11.63 -10.71 12.15
N GLU A 22 12.37 -10.50 13.24
CA GLU A 22 13.34 -9.41 13.43
C GLU A 22 14.47 -9.44 12.39
N ASP A 23 14.82 -10.63 11.90
CA ASP A 23 15.82 -10.79 10.86
C ASP A 23 15.27 -10.35 9.50
N LEU A 24 13.96 -10.38 9.29
CA LEU A 24 13.32 -10.16 7.99
C LEU A 24 12.87 -8.71 7.82
N ILE A 25 12.31 -8.10 8.85
CA ILE A 25 11.79 -6.73 8.82
C ILE A 25 11.91 -6.10 10.20
N THR A 26 12.34 -4.83 10.26
CA THR A 26 12.49 -4.15 11.55
C THR A 26 11.14 -3.70 12.11
N ASP A 27 11.05 -3.57 13.44
CA ASP A 27 9.83 -3.09 14.11
C ASP A 27 9.46 -1.66 13.65
N GLU A 28 10.45 -0.81 13.32
CA GLU A 28 10.20 0.53 12.77
C GLU A 28 9.56 0.48 11.38
N ALA A 29 9.96 -0.49 10.54
CA ALA A 29 9.36 -0.68 9.22
C ALA A 29 7.91 -1.17 9.35
N ILE A 30 7.63 -2.09 10.28
CA ILE A 30 6.28 -2.55 10.59
C ILE A 30 5.41 -1.37 11.05
N ALA A 31 5.90 -0.58 12.00
CA ALA A 31 5.18 0.60 12.51
C ALA A 31 4.89 1.59 11.38
N PHE A 32 5.87 1.87 10.53
CA PHE A 32 5.71 2.77 9.40
C PHE A 32 4.65 2.32 8.39
N LEU A 33 4.63 1.03 8.05
CA LEU A 33 3.61 0.44 7.17
C LEU A 33 2.22 0.46 7.82
N ALA A 34 2.14 0.09 9.10
CA ALA A 34 0.90 0.08 9.87
C ALA A 34 0.24 1.46 9.99
N GLU A 35 1.04 2.53 10.04
CA GLU A 35 0.53 3.91 10.08
C GLU A 35 -0.10 4.36 8.76
N ARG A 36 0.36 3.82 7.62
CA ARG A 36 0.02 4.31 6.27
C ARG A 36 -0.94 3.41 5.52
N LEU A 37 -0.94 2.13 5.83
CA LEU A 37 -1.78 1.14 5.17
C LEU A 37 -3.04 0.90 5.98
N THR A 38 -4.19 0.89 5.30
CA THR A 38 -5.49 0.93 5.97
C THR A 38 -6.38 -0.24 5.61
N THR A 39 -5.90 -1.17 4.78
CA THR A 39 -6.62 -2.39 4.41
C THR A 39 -5.70 -3.61 4.44
N PRO A 40 -6.22 -4.81 4.76
CA PRO A 40 -5.45 -6.06 4.73
C PRO A 40 -4.74 -6.28 3.39
N LEU A 41 -5.45 -6.06 2.28
CA LEU A 41 -4.91 -6.24 0.93
C LEU A 41 -3.76 -5.27 0.62
N GLN A 42 -3.82 -4.03 1.11
CA GLN A 42 -2.69 -3.11 0.97
C GLN A 42 -1.47 -3.60 1.74
N ILE A 43 -1.69 -4.10 2.96
CA ILE A 43 -0.62 -4.63 3.81
C ILE A 43 0.08 -5.79 3.12
N GLU A 44 -0.67 -6.76 2.63
CA GLU A 44 -0.13 -7.90 1.87
C GLU A 44 0.69 -7.44 0.65
N HIS A 45 0.11 -6.57 -0.19
CA HIS A 45 0.76 -6.08 -1.40
C HIS A 45 2.08 -5.34 -1.11
N TYR A 46 2.08 -4.41 -0.16
CA TYR A 46 3.26 -3.61 0.14
C TYR A 46 4.32 -4.38 0.94
N LEU A 47 3.92 -5.37 1.77
CA LEU A 47 4.86 -6.30 2.39
C LEU A 47 5.56 -7.16 1.34
N GLN A 48 4.80 -7.77 0.41
CA GLN A 48 5.37 -8.54 -0.68
C GLN A 48 6.39 -7.72 -1.47
N ARG A 49 6.01 -6.51 -1.87
CA ARG A 49 6.89 -5.63 -2.63
C ARG A 49 8.12 -5.19 -1.85
N ALA A 50 8.00 -4.94 -0.55
CA ALA A 50 9.15 -4.59 0.30
C ALA A 50 10.15 -5.75 0.40
N PHE A 51 9.67 -7.00 0.49
CA PHE A 51 10.54 -8.17 0.47
C PHE A 51 11.17 -8.42 -0.90
N GLU A 52 10.42 -8.24 -1.99
CA GLU A 52 10.94 -8.33 -3.36
C GLU A 52 12.07 -7.30 -3.58
N ASP A 53 11.85 -6.04 -3.23
CA ASP A 53 12.86 -4.98 -3.38
C ASP A 53 14.09 -5.25 -2.49
N ALA A 54 13.90 -5.73 -1.25
CA ALA A 54 15.00 -6.13 -0.37
C ALA A 54 15.84 -7.26 -0.97
N TYR A 55 15.16 -8.26 -1.54
CA TYR A 55 15.80 -9.39 -2.22
C TYR A 55 16.61 -8.91 -3.43
N GLN A 56 16.04 -8.07 -4.29
CA GLN A 56 16.73 -7.51 -5.46
C GLN A 56 17.94 -6.65 -5.06
N ALA A 57 17.84 -5.94 -3.93
CA ALA A 57 18.94 -5.14 -3.38
C ALA A 57 19.97 -5.97 -2.58
N ALA A 58 19.76 -7.28 -2.42
CA ALA A 58 20.56 -8.16 -1.56
C ALA A 58 20.70 -7.63 -0.11
N THR A 59 19.63 -7.03 0.42
CA THR A 59 19.60 -6.43 1.76
C THR A 59 18.66 -7.20 2.68
N LYS A 60 19.06 -7.36 3.93
CA LYS A 60 18.25 -7.94 5.02
C LYS A 60 18.70 -7.30 6.34
N PRO A 61 17.80 -6.86 7.23
CA PRO A 61 16.33 -6.86 7.15
C PRO A 61 15.75 -5.75 6.25
N VAL A 62 14.45 -5.84 5.94
CA VAL A 62 13.66 -4.71 5.41
C VAL A 62 13.63 -3.60 6.46
N THR A 63 14.26 -2.48 6.16
CA THR A 63 14.34 -1.30 7.04
C THR A 63 13.20 -0.33 6.78
N ARG A 64 12.98 0.62 7.71
CA ARG A 64 12.05 1.74 7.53
C ARG A 64 12.29 2.48 6.21
N ASP A 65 13.55 2.77 5.89
CA ASP A 65 13.90 3.56 4.70
C ASP A 65 13.56 2.80 3.41
N LEU A 66 13.74 1.48 3.40
CA LEU A 66 13.33 0.64 2.27
C LEU A 66 11.80 0.59 2.16
N ALA A 67 11.09 0.41 3.28
CA ALA A 67 9.63 0.43 3.29
C ALA A 67 9.05 1.79 2.81
N GLU A 68 9.71 2.89 3.16
CA GLU A 68 9.40 4.23 2.67
C GLU A 68 9.64 4.38 1.16
N ALA A 69 10.76 3.87 0.65
CA ALA A 69 11.04 3.86 -0.79
C ALA A 69 9.97 3.07 -1.57
N VAL A 70 9.62 1.87 -1.10
CA VAL A 70 8.61 1.00 -1.71
C VAL A 70 7.24 1.69 -1.76
N LEU A 71 6.83 2.32 -0.65
CA LEU A 71 5.58 3.08 -0.58
C LEU A 71 5.58 4.27 -1.54
N ASN A 72 6.67 5.03 -1.60
CA ASN A 72 6.78 6.17 -2.51
C ASN A 72 6.71 5.76 -3.97
N VAL A 73 7.34 4.65 -4.37
CA VAL A 73 7.26 4.12 -5.74
C VAL A 73 5.83 3.66 -6.06
N GLY A 74 5.18 2.91 -5.16
CA GLY A 74 3.81 2.44 -5.36
C GLY A 74 2.78 3.57 -5.49
N LEU A 75 2.95 4.64 -4.71
CA LEU A 75 2.09 5.84 -4.78
C LEU A 75 2.36 6.67 -6.05
N ASN A 76 3.62 6.85 -6.42
CA ASN A 76 3.99 7.54 -7.67
C ASN A 76 3.53 6.79 -8.93
N ASP A 77 3.34 5.47 -8.85
CA ASP A 77 2.82 4.67 -9.97
C ASP A 77 1.28 4.57 -9.97
N LEU A 78 0.59 4.94 -8.90
CA LEU A 78 -0.87 4.93 -8.85
C LEU A 78 -1.47 5.96 -9.82
N GLU A 79 -0.94 7.19 -9.84
CA GLU A 79 -1.44 8.26 -10.72
C GLU A 79 -1.26 7.94 -12.21
N PRO A 80 -0.06 7.57 -12.71
CA PRO A 80 0.14 7.20 -14.10
C PRO A 80 -0.72 6.00 -14.52
N ARG A 81 -0.93 5.03 -13.63
CA ARG A 81 -1.80 3.87 -13.90
C ARG A 81 -3.25 4.28 -14.05
N LEU A 82 -3.80 5.06 -13.12
CA LEU A 82 -5.17 5.55 -13.22
C LEU A 82 -5.37 6.37 -14.51
N ILE A 83 -4.42 7.24 -14.85
CA ILE A 83 -4.43 8.01 -16.09
C ILE A 83 -4.44 7.09 -17.33
N ARG A 84 -3.61 6.03 -17.36
CA ARG A 84 -3.56 5.06 -18.46
C ARG A 84 -4.90 4.33 -18.67
N HIS A 85 -5.67 4.15 -17.61
CA HIS A 85 -7.01 3.57 -17.65
C HIS A 85 -8.13 4.61 -17.87
N GLY A 86 -7.78 5.87 -18.17
CA GLY A 86 -8.74 6.95 -18.42
C GLY A 86 -9.22 7.69 -17.17
N TYR A 87 -8.73 7.31 -16.00
CA TYR A 87 -9.10 7.88 -14.70
C TYR A 87 -8.12 8.98 -14.28
N ASN A 88 -8.16 10.14 -14.95
CA ASN A 88 -7.44 11.31 -14.46
C ASN A 88 -8.13 11.93 -13.23
N ALA A 89 -7.44 12.82 -12.51
CA ALA A 89 -7.95 13.40 -11.27
C ALA A 89 -9.29 14.13 -11.40
N LYS A 90 -9.60 14.72 -12.57
CA LYS A 90 -10.91 15.36 -12.83
C LYS A 90 -12.01 14.31 -13.02
N VAL A 91 -11.76 13.29 -13.82
CA VAL A 91 -12.70 12.19 -14.06
C VAL A 91 -13.03 11.47 -12.75
N LEU A 92 -12.01 11.21 -11.92
CA LEU A 92 -12.21 10.60 -10.61
C LEU A 92 -13.00 11.50 -9.66
N ALA A 93 -12.74 12.81 -9.67
CA ALA A 93 -13.49 13.77 -8.86
C ALA A 93 -14.98 13.79 -9.24
N GLU A 94 -15.30 13.70 -10.54
CA GLU A 94 -16.67 13.61 -11.04
C GLU A 94 -17.34 12.27 -10.68
N LEU A 95 -16.66 11.15 -10.90
CA LEU A 95 -17.19 9.80 -10.61
C LEU A 95 -17.46 9.59 -9.11
N LEU A 96 -16.54 10.05 -8.26
CA LEU A 96 -16.63 9.92 -6.80
C LEU A 96 -17.41 11.07 -6.15
N ASN A 97 -17.81 12.09 -6.93
CA ASN A 97 -18.47 13.30 -6.44
C ASN A 97 -17.69 13.99 -5.29
N ILE A 98 -16.37 14.14 -5.48
CA ILE A 98 -15.45 14.79 -4.53
C ILE A 98 -14.62 15.89 -5.22
N ARG A 99 -13.79 16.60 -4.46
CA ARG A 99 -12.92 17.64 -5.03
C ARG A 99 -11.67 17.03 -5.65
N VAL A 100 -11.15 17.63 -6.72
CA VAL A 100 -9.88 17.23 -7.35
C VAL A 100 -8.72 17.26 -6.34
N SER A 101 -8.70 18.22 -5.42
CA SER A 101 -7.71 18.27 -4.33
C SER A 101 -7.75 17.03 -3.44
N GLU A 102 -8.95 16.48 -3.22
CA GLU A 102 -9.16 15.30 -2.39
C GLU A 102 -8.75 14.01 -3.11
N VAL A 103 -8.98 13.94 -4.43
CA VAL A 103 -8.43 12.88 -5.29
C VAL A 103 -6.90 12.90 -5.25
N ASN A 104 -6.28 14.08 -5.37
CA ASN A 104 -4.83 14.19 -5.29
C ASN A 104 -4.31 13.76 -3.91
N SER A 105 -4.98 14.15 -2.82
CA SER A 105 -4.64 13.67 -1.49
C SER A 105 -4.80 12.15 -1.36
N PHE A 106 -5.81 11.54 -2.00
CA PHE A 106 -5.97 10.09 -2.04
C PHE A 106 -4.80 9.41 -2.77
N ILE A 107 -4.46 9.91 -3.96
CA ILE A 107 -3.38 9.39 -4.82
C ILE A 107 -2.04 9.44 -4.08
N HIS A 108 -1.78 10.51 -3.32
CA HIS A 108 -0.55 10.68 -2.55
C HIS A 108 -0.61 10.10 -1.12
N ALA A 109 -1.64 9.34 -0.76
CA ALA A 109 -1.86 8.77 0.58
C ALA A 109 -1.81 9.79 1.73
N GLN A 110 -2.34 10.99 1.50
CA GLN A 110 -2.43 12.10 2.46
C GLN A 110 -3.81 12.21 3.12
N LEU A 111 -4.73 11.30 2.81
CA LEU A 111 -6.06 11.28 3.41
C LEU A 111 -6.09 10.52 4.75
N PRO A 112 -6.94 10.95 5.69
CA PRO A 112 -7.18 10.20 6.92
C PRO A 112 -7.63 8.75 6.63
N PRO A 113 -7.25 7.76 7.46
CA PRO A 113 -7.51 6.35 7.18
C PRO A 113 -8.96 6.01 6.84
N GLY A 114 -9.92 6.54 7.60
CA GLY A 114 -11.34 6.30 7.34
C GLY A 114 -11.83 6.87 6.01
N ARG A 115 -11.25 7.99 5.56
CA ARG A 115 -11.60 8.60 4.28
C ARG A 115 -10.93 7.89 3.11
N THR A 116 -9.69 7.45 3.29
CA THR A 116 -8.99 6.60 2.32
C THR A 116 -9.76 5.31 2.06
N GLN A 117 -10.28 4.66 3.11
CA GLN A 117 -11.06 3.44 2.96
C GLN A 117 -12.40 3.66 2.22
N ASP A 118 -13.14 4.71 2.60
CA ASP A 118 -14.40 5.08 1.93
C ASP A 118 -14.22 5.32 0.42
N LEU A 119 -13.18 6.08 0.03
CA LEU A 119 -12.88 6.30 -1.38
C LEU A 119 -12.42 5.03 -2.10
N ARG A 120 -11.65 4.16 -1.44
CA ARG A 120 -11.29 2.85 -2.01
C ARG A 120 -12.53 2.02 -2.32
N ASP A 121 -13.44 1.90 -1.35
CA ASP A 121 -14.64 1.06 -1.49
C ASP A 121 -15.53 1.57 -2.63
N GLN A 122 -15.67 2.90 -2.75
CA GLN A 122 -16.38 3.51 -3.87
C GLN A 122 -15.70 3.21 -5.21
N MET A 123 -14.38 3.36 -5.31
CA MET A 123 -13.61 3.07 -6.52
C MET A 123 -13.72 1.59 -6.93
N LEU A 124 -13.66 0.66 -5.97
CA LEU A 124 -13.84 -0.78 -6.23
C LEU A 124 -15.26 -1.11 -6.68
N ASN A 125 -16.28 -0.52 -6.04
CA ASN A 125 -17.68 -0.69 -6.45
C ASN A 125 -17.94 -0.16 -7.87
N MET A 126 -17.16 0.82 -8.33
CA MET A 126 -17.21 1.37 -9.68
C MET A 126 -16.33 0.59 -10.69
N GLY A 127 -15.60 -0.44 -10.24
CA GLY A 127 -14.70 -1.24 -11.08
C GLY A 127 -13.38 -0.54 -11.45
N ILE A 128 -12.99 0.51 -10.71
CA ILE A 128 -11.76 1.25 -10.97
C ILE A 128 -10.56 0.47 -10.40
N PRO A 129 -9.54 0.15 -11.22
CA PRO A 129 -8.41 -0.67 -10.77
C PRO A 129 -7.45 0.13 -9.88
N LEU A 130 -7.47 -0.17 -8.58
CA LEU A 130 -6.59 0.46 -7.57
C LEU A 130 -5.21 -0.22 -7.46
N TYR A 131 -5.13 -1.47 -7.88
CA TYR A 131 -3.94 -2.32 -7.85
C TYR A 131 -3.73 -2.88 -9.25
N ALA A 132 -2.50 -3.26 -9.58
CA ALA A 132 -2.27 -3.95 -10.84
C ALA A 132 -3.20 -5.16 -10.84
N SER A 133 -4.13 -5.22 -11.79
CA SER A 133 -4.63 -6.52 -12.19
C SER A 133 -3.38 -7.22 -12.72
N GLU A 134 -2.85 -8.18 -11.96
CA GLU A 134 -1.91 -9.14 -12.53
C GLU A 134 -2.68 -9.81 -13.67
N GLY A 135 -2.44 -9.28 -14.87
CA GLY A 135 -3.00 -9.79 -16.09
C GLY A 135 -2.13 -10.95 -16.51
N SER A 136 -2.72 -12.15 -16.34
CA SER A 136 -2.43 -13.39 -17.09
C SER A 136 -1.13 -14.12 -16.77
#